data_AF-A0A2H0P0Q0-F1
#
_entry.id   AF-A0A2H0P0Q0-F1
#
_cell.length_a   1.000
_cell.length_b   1.000
_cell.length_c   1.000
_cell.angle_alpha   90.00
_cell.angle_beta   90.00
_cell.angle_gamma   90.00
#
_symmetry.space_group_name_H-M   'P 1'
#
loop_
_entity.id
_entity.type
_entity.pdbx_description
1 polymer ?
#
loop_
_entity_poly.entity_id
_entity_poly.type
_entity_poly.pdbx_seq_one_letter_code
_entity_poly.pdbx_strand_id
1 'polypeptide(L)'
;MGHAALQPSRVPGDLLVDRPGRLRYLNWLERLNCDYCGYANGPVAYAREVSTRTEQYFCPIKHAAHLAGAHLRYQKFADFGDAQAYRENMTPLRDELKKPDSPPG
;
A
#
# COMPACT_ATOMS: atom_id res chain seq x y z
N MET A 1 -8.78 37.22 8.16
CA MET A 1 -9.82 36.17 8.10
C MET A 1 -9.20 35.01 7.36
N GLY A 2 -8.72 34.01 8.12
CA GLY A 2 -7.76 33.01 7.66
C GLY A 2 -8.38 31.99 6.72
N HIS A 3 -7.80 31.85 5.54
CA HIS A 3 -7.98 30.68 4.70
C HIS A 3 -7.35 29.48 5.42
N ALA A 4 -8.19 28.68 6.08
CA ALA A 4 -7.78 27.38 6.58
C ALA A 4 -7.41 26.51 5.38
N ALA A 5 -6.11 26.44 5.08
CA ALA A 5 -5.53 25.42 4.23
C ALA A 5 -5.70 24.08 4.97
N LEU A 6 -6.82 23.41 4.72
CA LEU A 6 -6.98 21.99 5.02
C LEU A 6 -5.90 21.26 4.23
N GLN A 7 -4.88 20.83 4.95
CA GLN A 7 -3.76 20.05 4.41
C GLN A 7 -4.34 18.73 3.87
N PRO A 8 -4.03 18.33 2.63
CA PRO A 8 -4.37 17.01 2.16
C PRO A 8 -3.59 16.01 2.99
N SER A 9 -4.30 15.24 3.83
CA SER A 9 -3.75 14.05 4.46
C SER A 9 -3.18 13.18 3.36
N ARG A 10 -1.89 12.80 3.45
CA ARG A 10 -1.32 11.83 2.52
C ARG A 10 -1.60 10.44 3.06
N VAL A 11 -2.77 9.86 2.79
CA VAL A 11 -2.90 8.41 2.94
C VAL A 11 -2.60 7.74 1.59
N PRO A 12 -1.79 6.67 1.56
CA PRO A 12 -1.52 5.91 0.33
C PRO A 12 -2.80 5.18 -0.07
N GLY A 13 -3.52 5.74 -1.06
CA GLY A 13 -4.83 5.26 -1.49
C GLY A 13 -5.95 6.30 -1.42
N ASP A 14 -5.63 7.57 -1.13
CA ASP A 14 -6.63 8.62 -1.28
C ASP A 14 -7.14 8.66 -2.72
N LEU A 15 -8.44 8.38 -2.84
CA LEU A 15 -9.31 8.71 -3.94
C LEU A 15 -9.20 10.22 -4.19
N LEU A 16 -8.13 10.69 -4.84
CA LEU A 16 -8.02 12.04 -5.37
C LEU A 16 -8.93 12.15 -6.61
N VAL A 17 -10.24 11.99 -6.40
CA VAL A 17 -11.24 12.55 -7.28
C VAL A 17 -11.15 14.05 -7.06
N ASP A 18 -10.34 14.70 -7.89
CA ASP A 18 -10.24 16.14 -7.88
C ASP A 18 -11.64 16.73 -8.06
N ARG A 19 -12.05 17.51 -7.06
CA ARG A 19 -13.38 18.09 -6.88
C ARG A 19 -14.02 18.49 -8.22
N PRO A 20 -15.20 17.95 -8.59
CA PRO A 20 -15.88 18.28 -9.83
C PRO A 20 -16.02 19.80 -9.93
N GLY A 21 -15.22 20.42 -10.82
CA GLY A 21 -15.17 21.87 -10.96
C GLY A 21 -13.78 22.50 -11.19
N ARG A 22 -12.66 21.81 -10.92
CA ARG A 22 -11.31 22.40 -11.14
C ARG A 22 -10.68 22.11 -12.51
N LEU A 23 -11.18 21.13 -13.24
CA LEU A 23 -10.59 20.67 -14.51
C LEU A 23 -11.50 21.00 -15.70
N ARG A 24 -11.86 22.28 -15.88
CA ARG A 24 -12.74 22.74 -16.97
C ARG A 24 -12.11 22.64 -18.38
N TYR A 25 -10.83 22.28 -18.45
CA TYR A 25 -10.08 22.13 -19.69
C TYR A 25 -9.95 20.67 -20.16
N LEU A 26 -10.36 19.68 -19.34
CA LEU A 26 -10.37 18.27 -19.76
C LEU A 26 -11.57 18.01 -20.67
N ASN A 27 -11.33 17.26 -21.74
CA ASN A 27 -12.40 16.69 -22.54
C ASN A 27 -13.14 15.59 -21.76
N TRP A 28 -14.34 15.22 -22.20
CA TRP A 28 -15.17 14.22 -21.53
C TRP A 28 -14.45 12.88 -21.29
N LEU A 29 -13.67 12.40 -22.28
CA LEU A 29 -12.92 11.15 -22.17
C LEU A 29 -11.83 11.20 -21.10
N GLU A 30 -11.12 12.33 -20.99
CA GLU A 30 -10.06 12.50 -19.99
C GLU A 30 -10.63 12.54 -18.58
N ARG A 31 -11.82 13.15 -18.42
CA ARG A 31 -12.54 13.16 -17.15
C ARG A 31 -12.99 11.75 -16.74
N LEU A 32 -13.48 10.95 -17.68
CA LEU A 32 -13.81 9.54 -17.42
C LEU A 32 -12.58 8.74 -16.96
N ASN A 33 -11.43 8.96 -17.60
CA ASN A 33 -10.18 8.31 -17.18
C ASN A 33 -9.75 8.76 -15.77
N CYS A 34 -9.94 10.04 -15.41
CA CYS A 34 -9.63 10.55 -14.08
C CYS A 34 -10.53 9.91 -13.00
N ASP A 35 -11.84 9.87 -13.25
CA ASP A 35 -12.81 9.23 -12.35
C ASP A 35 -12.51 7.73 -12.22
N TYR A 36 -12.15 7.07 -13.33
CA TYR A 36 -11.73 5.67 -13.35
C TYR A 36 -10.48 5.43 -12.51
N CYS A 37 -9.41 6.22 -12.69
CA CYS A 37 -8.16 6.08 -11.94
C CYS A 37 -8.38 6.32 -10.45
N GLY A 38 -9.21 7.30 -10.09
CA GLY A 38 -9.66 7.49 -8.71
C GLY A 38 -10.25 6.18 -8.17
N TYR A 39 -11.29 5.67 -8.82
CA TYR A 39 -11.96 4.45 -8.39
C TYR A 39 -11.05 3.22 -8.35
N ALA A 40 -10.21 3.01 -9.37
CA ALA A 40 -9.40 1.80 -9.53
C ALA A 40 -8.21 1.70 -8.56
N ASN A 41 -7.65 2.84 -8.12
CA ASN A 41 -6.49 2.85 -7.24
C ASN A 41 -6.81 2.29 -5.84
N GLY A 42 -8.02 2.49 -5.32
CA GLY A 42 -8.44 1.96 -4.03
C GLY A 42 -8.41 0.41 -3.96
N PRO A 43 -9.12 -0.29 -4.87
CA PRO A 43 -9.06 -1.75 -4.97
C PRO A 43 -7.65 -2.29 -5.18
N VAL A 44 -6.81 -1.62 -5.98
CA VAL A 44 -5.41 -2.03 -6.17
C VAL A 44 -4.60 -1.91 -4.87
N ALA A 45 -4.77 -0.82 -4.12
CA ALA A 45 -4.13 -0.64 -2.82
C ALA A 45 -4.57 -1.70 -1.81
N TYR A 46 -5.88 -2.02 -1.77
CA TYR A 46 -6.41 -3.09 -0.93
C TYR A 46 -5.86 -4.47 -1.31
N ALA A 47 -5.87 -4.81 -2.61
CA ALA A 47 -5.32 -6.07 -3.10
C ALA A 47 -3.84 -6.20 -2.77
N ARG A 48 -3.06 -5.11 -2.92
CA ARG A 48 -1.66 -5.07 -2.51
C ARG A 48 -1.53 -5.35 -1.02
N GLU A 49 -2.27 -4.64 -0.17
CA GLU A 49 -2.23 -4.85 1.28
C GLU A 49 -2.50 -6.31 1.66
N VAL A 50 -3.57 -6.90 1.13
CA VAL A 50 -3.91 -8.32 1.34
C VAL A 50 -2.75 -9.21 0.92
N SER A 51 -2.19 -9.01 -0.28
CA SER A 51 -1.07 -9.82 -0.77
C SER A 51 0.16 -9.74 0.15
N THR A 52 0.52 -8.55 0.65
CA THR A 52 1.68 -8.39 1.53
C THR A 52 1.49 -9.06 2.90
N ARG A 53 0.26 -9.06 3.43
CA ARG A 53 -0.05 -9.76 4.69
C ARG A 53 -0.05 -11.27 4.50
N THR A 54 -0.59 -11.74 3.39
CA THR A 54 -0.56 -13.15 3.00
C THR A 54 0.88 -13.63 2.87
N GLU A 55 1.73 -12.87 2.20
CA GLU A 55 3.16 -13.18 2.04
C GLU A 55 3.85 -13.26 3.41
N GLN A 56 3.65 -12.28 4.30
CA GLN A 56 4.19 -12.29 5.66
C GLN A 56 3.70 -13.48 6.49
N TYR A 57 2.45 -13.93 6.31
CA TYR A 57 1.89 -15.04 7.08
C TYR A 57 2.42 -16.41 6.64
N PHE A 58 2.52 -16.64 5.33
CA PHE A 58 2.85 -17.94 4.77
C PHE A 58 4.36 -18.15 4.60
N CYS A 59 5.08 -17.17 4.04
CA CYS A 59 6.48 -17.33 3.70
C CYS A 59 7.25 -15.99 3.75
N PRO A 60 7.63 -15.52 4.95
CA PRO A 60 8.45 -14.31 5.09
C PRO A 60 9.92 -14.56 4.76
N ILE A 61 10.19 -15.00 3.53
CA ILE A 61 11.55 -15.24 3.00
C ILE A 61 11.73 -14.36 1.77
N LYS A 62 12.83 -13.63 1.71
CA LYS A 62 13.17 -12.84 0.52
C LYS A 62 13.42 -13.77 -0.67
N HIS A 63 12.96 -13.34 -1.83
CA HIS A 63 13.25 -14.04 -3.08
C HIS A 63 14.74 -13.95 -3.42
N ALA A 64 15.25 -14.98 -4.10
CA ALA A 64 16.64 -15.04 -4.58
C ALA A 64 16.96 -13.95 -5.62
N ALA A 65 15.96 -13.46 -6.34
CA ALA A 65 16.09 -12.35 -7.29
C ALA A 65 15.66 -11.03 -6.65
N HIS A 66 16.33 -9.95 -7.03
CA HIS A 66 15.96 -8.61 -6.57
C HIS A 66 14.61 -8.19 -7.15
N LEU A 67 13.63 -7.92 -6.28
CA LEU A 67 12.34 -7.36 -6.68
C LEU A 67 12.35 -5.84 -6.61
N ALA A 68 12.12 -5.19 -7.76
CA ALA A 68 11.74 -3.79 -7.79
C ALA A 68 10.31 -3.63 -7.24
N GLY A 69 10.12 -2.77 -6.25
CA GLY A 69 8.79 -2.49 -5.68
C GLY A 69 8.41 -3.33 -4.45
N ALA A 70 9.39 -3.93 -3.76
CA ALA A 70 9.19 -4.61 -2.48
C ALA A 70 8.42 -3.72 -1.48
N HIS A 71 7.44 -4.32 -0.80
CA HIS A 71 6.64 -3.62 0.20
C HIS A 71 7.44 -3.39 1.50
N LEU A 72 6.99 -2.46 2.35
CA LEU A 72 7.71 -2.11 3.60
C LEU A 72 7.98 -3.32 4.50
N ARG A 73 7.04 -4.27 4.59
CA ARG A 73 7.19 -5.51 5.39
C ARG A 73 8.30 -6.44 4.90
N TYR A 74 8.72 -6.33 3.62
CA TYR A 74 9.71 -7.20 2.99
C TYR A 74 11.11 -7.03 3.62
N GLN A 75 11.37 -5.87 4.22
CA GLN A 75 12.63 -5.61 4.93
C GLN A 75 12.82 -6.52 6.16
N LYS A 76 11.72 -7.00 6.76
CA LYS A 76 11.74 -7.86 7.95
C LYS A 76 11.82 -9.36 7.62
N PHE A 77 11.79 -9.72 6.34
CA PHE A 77 11.80 -11.13 5.94
C PHE A 77 13.21 -11.72 6.06
N ALA A 78 13.28 -13.02 6.31
CA ALA A 78 14.53 -13.75 6.35
C ALA A 78 15.19 -13.73 4.97
N ASP A 79 16.52 -13.67 4.93
CA ASP A 79 17.24 -13.73 3.66
C ASP A 79 17.09 -15.11 3.01
N PHE A 80 17.23 -15.15 1.67
CA PHE A 80 17.13 -16.39 0.92
C PHE A 80 18.19 -17.40 1.40
N GLY A 81 17.74 -18.58 1.84
CA GLY A 81 18.62 -19.64 2.34
C GLY A 81 18.87 -19.63 3.85
N ASP A 82 18.42 -18.62 4.59
CA ASP A 82 18.57 -18.56 6.05
C ASP A 82 17.40 -19.28 6.77
N ALA A 83 17.54 -20.60 6.90
CA ALA A 83 16.54 -21.44 7.55
C ALA A 83 16.41 -21.16 9.06
N GLN A 84 17.45 -20.62 9.70
CA GLN A 84 17.43 -20.30 11.13
C GLN A 84 16.64 -19.03 11.37
N ALA A 85 16.98 -17.94 10.68
CA ALA A 85 16.25 -16.68 10.77
C ALA A 85 14.78 -16.85 10.36
N TYR A 86 14.48 -17.71 9.39
CA TYR A 86 13.10 -18.03 9.03
C TYR A 86 12.31 -18.59 10.22
N ARG A 87 12.86 -19.58 10.92
CA ARG A 87 12.17 -20.25 12.05
C ARG A 87 12.02 -19.32 13.25
N GLU A 88 13.06 -18.53 13.54
CA GLU A 88 13.06 -17.58 14.66
C GLU A 88 12.06 -16.43 14.44
N ASN A 89 11.95 -15.93 13.20
CA ASN A 89 11.11 -14.79 12.88
C ASN A 89 9.66 -15.15 12.49
N MET A 90 9.33 -16.42 12.26
CA MET A 90 8.00 -16.84 11.82
C MET A 90 6.88 -16.47 12.80
N THR A 91 7.05 -16.81 14.08
CA THR A 91 6.06 -16.50 15.14
C THR A 91 5.90 -14.99 15.35
N PRO A 92 6.97 -14.20 15.57
CA PRO A 92 6.80 -12.76 15.80
C PRO A 92 6.19 -12.05 14.58
N LEU A 93 6.56 -12.42 13.35
CA LEU A 93 5.95 -11.84 12.15
C LEU A 93 4.45 -12.15 12.03
N ARG A 94 4.00 -13.32 12.46
CA ARG A 94 2.57 -13.65 12.49
C ARG A 94 1.83 -12.90 13.60
N ASP A 95 2.47 -12.70 14.74
CA ASP A 95 1.88 -11.94 15.85
C ASP A 95 1.76 -10.45 15.53
N GLU A 96 2.66 -9.89 14.71
CA GLU A 96 2.52 -8.52 14.18
C GLU A 96 1.21 -8.33 13.41
N LEU A 97 0.80 -9.31 12.59
CA LEU A 97 -0.44 -9.24 11.80
C LEU A 97 -1.74 -9.25 12.64
N LYS A 98 -1.66 -9.67 13.91
CA LYS A 98 -2.80 -9.66 14.83
C LYS A 98 -3.09 -8.27 15.38
N LYS A 99 -2.09 -7.37 15.36
CA LYS A 99 -2.26 -5.99 15.82
C LYS A 99 -3.03 -5.21 14.76
N PRO A 100 -3.98 -4.34 15.15
CA PRO A 100 -4.62 -3.45 14.20
C PRO A 100 -3.54 -2.56 13.57
N ASP A 101 -3.50 -2.54 12.24
CA ASP A 101 -2.60 -1.65 11.51
C ASP A 101 -2.89 -0.21 11.92
N SER A 102 -1.87 0.48 12.42
CA SER A 102 -1.96 1.93 12.63
C SER A 102 -2.02 2.61 11.25
N PRO A 103 -2.85 3.65 11.08
CA PRO A 103 -2.90 4.35 9.81
C PRO A 103 -1.49 4.86 9.46
N PRO A 104 -1.06 4.74 8.20
CA PRO A 104 0.22 5.30 7.77
C PRO A 104 0.19 6.81 8.03
N GLY A 105 1.22 7.29 8.74
CA GLY A 105 1.44 8.73 8.99
C GLY A 105 1.99 9.47 7.78
#